data_AF-A0A4Y3HWA6-F1
#
_entry.id   AF-A0A4Y3HWA6-F1
#
_cell.length_a   1.000
_cell.length_b   1.000
_cell.length_c   1.000
_cell.angle_alpha   90.00
_cell.angle_beta   90.00
_cell.angle_gamma   90.00
#
_symmetry.space_group_name_H-M   'P 1'
#
loop_
_entity.id
_entity.type
_entity.pdbx_description
1 polymer ?
#
loop_
_entity_poly.entity_id
_entity_poly.type
_entity_poly.pdbx_seq_one_letter_code
_entity_poly.pdbx_strand_id
1 'polypeptide(L)'
;MKRILGLALIASALTACSSTEEVAKADCAFPDKSEAPSWYCEKATSTAQPSYFYLGSSSLKAEPSTQERLAVANATVKLSQELDSSITSLVNEREQINTSAGVSVSKKFVEISSTLMTDTKLTGVRQYESAVDESGQIWVLVGISQADYLDIKQRVIAQSIEDLQQQPLTDAEQTEVFSLKSLLN
;
A
#
# COMPACT_ATOMS: atom_id res chain seq x y z
N MET A 1 24.55 -38.92 72.38
CA MET A 1 23.21 -38.31 72.55
C MET A 1 23.22 -36.93 71.90
N LYS A 2 22.37 -36.70 70.89
CA LYS A 2 21.45 -35.54 70.70
C LYS A 2 21.09 -35.46 69.20
N ARG A 3 19.79 -35.48 68.96
CA ARG A 3 19.10 -35.56 67.66
C ARG A 3 18.87 -34.16 67.08
N ILE A 4 18.33 -34.17 65.84
CA ILE A 4 17.47 -33.18 65.15
C ILE A 4 18.19 -32.49 63.98
N LEU A 5 17.98 -32.91 62.73
CA LEU A 5 16.87 -32.61 61.79
C LEU A 5 16.94 -31.17 61.24
N GLY A 6 17.20 -31.04 59.94
CA GLY A 6 17.18 -29.77 59.20
C GLY A 6 17.02 -30.02 57.71
N LEU A 7 15.76 -30.10 57.28
CA LEU A 7 15.28 -30.21 55.92
C LEU A 7 15.46 -28.86 55.21
N ALA A 8 16.08 -28.81 54.02
CA ALA A 8 16.04 -27.63 53.15
C ALA A 8 15.70 -28.06 51.71
N LEU A 9 14.47 -27.73 51.34
CA LEU A 9 13.85 -27.88 50.02
C LEU A 9 14.07 -26.58 49.21
N ILE A 10 14.27 -26.75 47.89
CA ILE A 10 13.90 -25.86 46.78
C ILE A 10 14.59 -24.49 46.67
N ALA A 11 15.30 -24.27 45.54
CA ALA A 11 15.05 -23.13 44.66
C ALA A 11 15.73 -23.30 43.30
N SER A 12 14.90 -23.20 42.28
CA SER A 12 15.16 -23.26 40.85
C SER A 12 16.07 -22.13 40.37
N ALA A 13 17.04 -22.45 39.52
CA ALA A 13 17.65 -21.49 38.61
C ALA A 13 17.76 -22.13 37.21
N LEU A 14 16.60 -22.37 36.59
CA LEU A 14 16.52 -22.42 35.14
C LEU A 14 16.72 -20.98 34.67
N THR A 15 17.97 -20.59 34.40
CA THR A 15 18.23 -19.41 33.56
C THR A 15 17.79 -19.78 32.15
N ALA A 16 16.50 -19.57 31.88
CA ALA A 16 16.01 -19.45 30.52
C ALA A 16 16.78 -18.27 29.89
N CYS A 17 17.77 -18.60 29.07
CA CYS A 17 18.38 -17.67 28.14
C CYS A 17 17.27 -17.26 27.17
N SER A 18 16.53 -16.21 27.53
CA SER A 18 15.71 -15.47 26.57
C SER A 18 16.68 -14.75 25.66
N SER A 19 17.16 -15.43 24.62
CA SER A 19 17.79 -14.77 23.48
C SER A 19 16.69 -14.02 22.75
N THR A 20 16.32 -12.86 23.27
CA THR A 20 15.75 -11.81 22.44
C THR A 20 16.91 -11.41 21.53
N GLU A 21 16.93 -11.95 20.31
CA GLU A 21 17.73 -11.36 19.25
C GLU A 21 17.21 -9.92 19.10
N GLU A 22 17.95 -8.98 19.67
CA GLU A 22 17.86 -7.59 19.30
C GLU A 22 18.35 -7.56 17.85
N VAL A 23 17.41 -7.76 16.92
CA VAL A 23 17.62 -7.55 15.50
C VAL A 23 18.15 -6.14 15.42
N ALA A 24 19.45 -6.00 15.16
CA ALA A 24 20.08 -4.71 14.93
C ALA A 24 19.22 -4.00 13.89
N LYS A 25 18.44 -3.00 14.35
CA LYS A 25 17.70 -2.13 13.47
C LYS A 25 18.76 -1.55 12.55
N ALA A 26 18.73 -1.90 11.27
CA ALA A 26 19.47 -1.12 10.29
C ALA A 26 19.11 0.33 10.57
N ASP A 27 20.12 1.19 10.78
CA ASP A 27 19.96 2.61 11.10
C ASP A 27 19.16 3.28 9.99
N CYS A 28 17.84 3.20 10.10
CA CYS A 28 16.94 3.79 9.16
C CYS A 28 16.83 5.26 9.54
N ALA A 29 17.28 6.08 8.61
CA ALA A 29 17.35 7.52 8.74
C ALA A 29 16.56 8.16 7.61
N PHE A 30 16.21 9.43 7.79
CA PHE A 30 15.72 10.24 6.68
C PHE A 30 16.83 10.41 5.63
N PRO A 31 16.50 10.87 4.40
CA PRO A 31 17.51 11.06 3.35
C PRO A 31 18.61 12.06 3.71
N ASP A 32 18.36 12.98 4.64
CA ASP A 32 19.35 13.91 5.19
C ASP A 32 20.24 13.30 6.29
N LYS A 33 20.02 12.02 6.62
CA LYS A 33 20.71 11.22 7.65
C LYS A 33 20.30 11.53 9.09
N SER A 34 19.29 12.37 9.29
CA SER A 34 18.70 12.55 10.62
C SER A 34 17.91 11.31 11.04
N GLU A 35 17.77 11.13 12.36
CA GLU A 35 17.08 9.97 12.94
C GLU A 35 15.62 9.92 12.46
N ALA A 36 15.19 8.76 11.95
CA ALA A 36 13.82 8.56 11.50
C ALA A 36 13.00 7.75 12.52
N PRO A 37 11.71 8.08 12.70
CA PRO A 37 10.83 7.32 13.56
C PRO A 37 10.55 5.93 12.98
N SER A 38 10.21 4.96 13.84
CA SER A 38 9.99 3.57 13.42
C SER A 38 8.95 3.41 12.30
N TRP A 39 7.87 4.19 12.33
CA TRP A 39 6.82 4.14 11.31
C TRP A 39 7.30 4.52 9.91
N TYR A 40 8.34 5.35 9.81
CA TYR A 40 8.94 5.73 8.53
C TYR A 40 9.65 4.52 7.91
N CYS A 41 10.37 3.80 8.75
CA CYS A 41 11.22 2.67 8.37
C CYS A 41 10.41 1.41 8.06
N GLU A 42 9.47 1.12 8.94
CA GLU A 42 8.63 -0.06 8.89
C GLU A 42 7.43 0.15 7.95
N LYS A 43 7.17 1.41 7.54
CA LYS A 43 5.98 1.81 6.77
C LYS A 43 4.70 1.25 7.38
N ALA A 44 4.62 1.31 8.70
CA ALA A 44 3.54 0.74 9.48
C ALA A 44 3.31 1.60 10.71
N THR A 45 2.12 1.53 11.27
CA THR A 45 1.78 2.18 12.53
C THR A 45 1.68 1.12 13.63
N SER A 46 1.64 1.58 14.88
CA SER A 46 1.36 0.69 16.03
C SER A 46 -0.06 0.12 16.03
N THR A 47 -0.94 0.62 15.16
CA THR A 47 -2.33 0.18 15.02
C THR A 47 -2.46 -0.93 13.98
N ALA A 48 -3.30 -1.93 14.25
CA ALA A 48 -3.54 -3.07 13.35
C ALA A 48 -4.23 -2.73 12.02
N GLN A 49 -4.54 -1.45 11.79
CA GLN A 49 -5.07 -0.89 10.56
C GLN A 49 -4.36 0.42 10.29
N PRO A 50 -4.17 0.81 9.02
CA PRO A 50 -4.67 0.22 7.77
C PRO A 50 -3.82 -0.95 7.24
N SER A 51 -4.26 -1.56 6.13
CA SER A 51 -3.59 -2.71 5.50
C SER A 51 -2.49 -2.30 4.52
N TYR A 52 -2.62 -1.11 3.92
CA TYR A 52 -1.67 -0.58 2.95
C TYR A 52 -1.22 0.81 3.38
N PHE A 53 0.09 1.05 3.32
CA PHE A 53 0.73 2.27 3.78
C PHE A 53 1.63 2.88 2.71
N TYR A 54 1.60 4.21 2.61
CA TYR A 54 2.33 4.96 1.60
C TYR A 54 3.01 6.17 2.24
N LEU A 55 4.31 6.31 1.97
CA LEU A 55 5.09 7.47 2.38
C LEU A 55 5.00 8.58 1.35
N GLY A 56 4.61 9.78 1.79
CA GLY A 56 4.72 11.00 1.01
C GLY A 56 5.66 11.99 1.68
N SER A 57 6.15 12.95 0.89
CA SER A 57 7.01 14.00 1.41
C SER A 57 6.83 15.31 0.67
N SER A 58 7.23 16.40 1.31
CA SER A 58 7.27 17.74 0.72
C SER A 58 8.42 18.55 1.29
N SER A 59 9.26 19.08 0.41
CA SER A 59 10.32 20.05 0.72
C SER A 59 9.93 21.48 0.32
N LEU A 60 8.66 21.70 -0.02
CA LEU A 60 8.17 23.02 -0.45
C LEU A 60 8.33 24.02 0.70
N LYS A 61 8.98 25.15 0.45
CA LYS A 61 9.06 26.26 1.42
C LYS A 61 7.72 27.00 1.47
N ALA A 62 6.79 26.50 2.28
CA ALA A 62 5.46 27.08 2.51
C ALA A 62 5.04 26.97 3.97
N GLU A 63 3.86 27.46 4.32
CA GLU A 63 3.25 27.22 5.63
C GLU A 63 3.18 25.71 5.95
N PRO A 64 3.46 25.27 7.20
CA PRO A 64 3.52 23.85 7.55
C PRO A 64 2.30 23.04 7.10
N SER A 65 1.09 23.58 7.28
CA SER A 65 -0.15 22.91 6.85
C SER A 65 -0.23 22.72 5.32
N THR A 66 0.38 23.61 4.54
CA THR A 66 0.45 23.49 3.07
C THR A 66 1.46 22.43 2.67
N GLN A 67 2.61 22.39 3.35
CA GLN A 67 3.62 21.35 3.13
C GLN A 67 3.07 19.96 3.44
N GLU A 68 2.37 19.81 4.56
CA GLU A 68 1.75 18.55 4.98
C GLU A 68 0.66 18.10 4.00
N ARG A 69 -0.23 19.00 3.57
CA ARG A 69 -1.22 18.68 2.52
C ARG A 69 -0.56 18.21 1.22
N LEU A 70 0.55 18.82 0.82
CA LEU A 70 1.29 18.41 -0.37
C LEU A 70 1.97 17.03 -0.16
N ALA A 71 2.53 16.78 1.02
CA ALA A 71 3.10 15.47 1.35
C ALA A 71 2.02 14.38 1.31
N VAL A 72 0.82 14.64 1.85
CA VAL A 72 -0.34 13.73 1.80
C VAL A 72 -0.79 13.49 0.36
N ALA A 73 -0.85 14.54 -0.46
CA ALA A 73 -1.16 14.41 -1.88
C ALA A 73 -0.12 13.53 -2.59
N ASN A 74 1.18 13.74 -2.33
CA ASN A 74 2.26 12.94 -2.91
C ASN A 74 2.19 11.46 -2.48
N ALA A 75 1.82 11.19 -1.23
CA ALA A 75 1.57 9.81 -0.76
C ALA A 75 0.38 9.18 -1.49
N THR A 76 -0.69 9.95 -1.68
CA THR A 76 -1.93 9.53 -2.35
C THR A 76 -1.69 9.24 -3.84
N VAL A 77 -0.83 10.03 -4.50
CA VAL A 77 -0.38 9.77 -5.88
C VAL A 77 0.33 8.41 -5.98
N LYS A 78 1.20 8.06 -5.02
CA LYS A 78 1.87 6.75 -5.01
C LYS A 78 0.87 5.60 -4.87
N LEU A 79 -0.15 5.74 -4.02
CA LEU A 79 -1.25 4.78 -3.91
C LEU A 79 -2.01 4.64 -5.24
N SER A 80 -2.36 5.76 -5.89
CA SER A 80 -3.02 5.77 -7.20
C SER A 80 -2.20 5.04 -8.27
N GLN A 81 -0.88 5.30 -8.31
CA GLN A 81 0.05 4.63 -9.22
C GLN A 81 0.14 3.12 -8.95
N GLU A 82 0.12 2.69 -7.69
CA GLU A 82 0.11 1.26 -7.37
C GLU A 82 -1.21 0.59 -7.79
N LEU A 83 -2.35 1.25 -7.58
CA LEU A 83 -3.64 0.76 -8.05
C LEU A 83 -3.67 0.61 -9.58
N ASP A 84 -3.20 1.62 -10.31
CA ASP A 84 -3.07 1.61 -11.77
C ASP A 84 -2.18 0.45 -12.26
N SER A 85 -1.01 0.28 -11.63
CA SER A 85 -0.11 -0.82 -11.92
C SER A 85 -0.74 -2.18 -11.61
N SER A 86 -1.48 -2.29 -10.51
CA SER A 86 -2.18 -3.51 -10.11
C SER A 86 -3.27 -3.90 -11.11
N ILE A 87 -4.03 -2.93 -11.63
CA ILE A 87 -5.04 -3.16 -12.68
C ILE A 87 -4.36 -3.58 -13.98
N THR A 88 -3.30 -2.89 -14.38
CA THR A 88 -2.53 -3.21 -15.58
C THR A 88 -1.96 -4.62 -15.53
N SER A 89 -1.42 -5.05 -14.38
CA SER A 89 -0.90 -6.42 -14.19
C SER A 89 -1.99 -7.47 -14.36
N LEU A 90 -3.17 -7.26 -13.76
CA LEU A 90 -4.29 -8.20 -13.89
C LEU A 90 -4.74 -8.40 -15.34
N VAL A 91 -4.76 -7.32 -16.11
CA VAL A 91 -5.11 -7.36 -17.53
C VAL A 91 -4.06 -8.13 -18.31
N ASN A 92 -2.78 -7.81 -18.10
CA ASN A 92 -1.67 -8.49 -18.77
C ASN A 92 -1.60 -10.00 -18.46
N GLU A 93 -1.91 -10.40 -17.23
CA GLU A 93 -1.99 -11.82 -16.83
C GLU A 93 -3.11 -12.55 -17.58
N ARG A 94 -4.27 -11.91 -17.79
CA ARG A 94 -5.38 -12.49 -18.56
C ARG A 94 -5.07 -12.56 -20.05
N GLU A 95 -4.42 -11.54 -20.63
CA GLU A 95 -4.05 -11.55 -22.05
C GLU A 95 -3.11 -12.70 -22.40
N GLN A 96 -2.14 -13.00 -21.54
CA GLN A 96 -1.22 -14.12 -21.74
C GLN A 96 -1.93 -15.48 -21.79
N ILE A 97 -3.15 -15.58 -21.27
CA ILE A 97 -3.96 -16.80 -21.24
C ILE A 97 -4.91 -16.89 -22.45
N ASN A 98 -5.30 -15.77 -23.06
CA ASN A 98 -6.41 -15.67 -24.02
C ASN A 98 -6.00 -15.42 -25.49
N THR A 99 -4.77 -15.72 -25.89
CA THR A 99 -4.20 -15.28 -27.17
C THR A 99 -4.89 -15.90 -28.41
N SER A 100 -5.93 -15.24 -28.91
CA SER A 100 -6.33 -15.31 -30.34
C SER A 100 -6.72 -13.96 -30.98
N ALA A 101 -6.87 -12.86 -30.23
CA ALA A 101 -7.18 -11.54 -30.80
C ALA A 101 -6.39 -10.33 -30.21
N GLY A 102 -5.67 -10.52 -29.10
CA GLY A 102 -4.41 -9.86 -28.69
C GLY A 102 -4.16 -8.40 -29.09
N VAL A 103 -4.06 -7.54 -28.07
CA VAL A 103 -3.42 -6.21 -28.05
C VAL A 103 -4.34 -5.01 -28.29
N SER A 104 -5.51 -5.09 -28.95
CA SER A 104 -6.35 -3.89 -29.14
C SER A 104 -7.23 -3.55 -27.93
N VAL A 105 -7.99 -4.50 -27.39
CA VAL A 105 -8.99 -4.23 -26.34
C VAL A 105 -8.33 -3.98 -25.00
N SER A 106 -7.33 -4.76 -24.63
CA SER A 106 -6.64 -4.60 -23.34
C SER A 106 -5.81 -3.32 -23.29
N LYS A 107 -5.22 -2.90 -24.42
CA LYS A 107 -4.56 -1.60 -24.50
C LYS A 107 -5.57 -0.47 -24.28
N LYS A 108 -6.72 -0.50 -24.98
CA LYS A 108 -7.81 0.46 -24.76
C LYS A 108 -8.31 0.42 -23.31
N PHE A 109 -8.44 -0.77 -22.72
CA PHE A 109 -8.84 -0.95 -21.33
C PHE A 109 -7.85 -0.30 -20.37
N VAL A 110 -6.55 -0.53 -20.55
CA VAL A 110 -5.49 0.07 -19.72
C VAL A 110 -5.52 1.59 -19.86
N GLU A 111 -5.61 2.12 -21.08
CA GLU A 111 -5.69 3.57 -21.33
C GLU A 111 -6.90 4.23 -20.64
N ILE A 112 -8.08 3.60 -20.72
CA ILE A 112 -9.29 4.06 -20.03
C ILE A 112 -9.11 3.96 -18.51
N SER A 113 -8.61 2.84 -18.01
CA SER A 113 -8.41 2.61 -16.57
C SER A 113 -7.46 3.63 -15.95
N SER A 114 -6.35 3.93 -16.62
CA SER A 114 -5.38 4.93 -16.16
C SER A 114 -5.96 6.35 -16.16
N THR A 115 -6.83 6.65 -17.14
CA THR A 115 -7.55 7.94 -17.19
C THR A 115 -8.54 8.03 -16.03
N LEU A 116 -9.37 7.00 -15.83
CA LEU A 116 -10.30 6.92 -14.71
C LEU A 116 -9.59 6.96 -13.36
N MET A 117 -8.43 6.33 -13.22
CA MET A 117 -7.64 6.36 -11.99
C MET A 117 -7.16 7.78 -11.65
N THR A 118 -6.85 8.59 -12.65
CA THR A 118 -6.48 10.01 -12.48
C THR A 118 -7.68 10.83 -11.99
N ASP A 119 -8.88 10.52 -12.46
CA ASP A 119 -10.11 11.22 -12.09
C ASP A 119 -10.78 10.67 -10.81
N THR A 120 -10.42 9.46 -10.41
CA THR A 120 -11.02 8.76 -9.27
C THR A 120 -10.54 9.36 -7.95
N LYS A 121 -11.51 9.79 -7.13
CA LYS A 121 -11.22 10.16 -5.74
C LYS A 121 -10.93 8.91 -4.92
N LEU A 122 -9.72 8.83 -4.37
CA LEU A 122 -9.32 7.77 -3.44
C LEU A 122 -9.95 8.02 -2.06
N THR A 123 -11.18 7.55 -1.89
CA THR A 123 -11.90 7.60 -0.61
C THR A 123 -11.31 6.61 0.39
N GLY A 124 -11.35 6.94 1.69
CA GLY A 124 -10.86 6.04 2.75
C GLY A 124 -9.36 6.17 3.06
N VAL A 125 -8.61 6.94 2.27
CA VAL A 125 -7.21 7.30 2.59
C VAL A 125 -7.18 8.24 3.79
N ARG A 126 -6.34 7.93 4.77
CA ARG A 126 -6.12 8.76 5.95
C ARG A 126 -4.63 8.93 6.22
N GLN A 127 -4.25 10.09 6.73
CA GLN A 127 -2.93 10.30 7.33
C GLN A 127 -2.91 9.68 8.73
N TYR A 128 -1.82 8.99 9.05
CA TYR A 128 -1.62 8.37 10.36
C TYR A 128 -0.47 8.99 11.13
N GLU A 129 0.64 9.27 10.45
CA GLU A 129 1.86 9.79 11.08
C GLU A 129 2.45 10.92 10.23
N SER A 130 3.15 11.84 10.90
CA SER A 130 3.97 12.85 10.25
C SER A 130 5.24 13.13 11.05
N ALA A 131 6.30 13.50 10.35
CA ALA A 131 7.56 13.93 10.94
C ALA A 131 8.24 14.95 10.02
N VAL A 132 9.17 15.71 10.58
CA VAL A 132 10.01 16.66 9.86
C VAL A 132 11.45 16.24 10.07
N ASP A 133 12.22 16.18 8.99
CA ASP A 133 13.65 15.92 9.08
C ASP A 133 14.45 17.19 9.44
N GLU A 134 15.76 17.06 9.69
CA GLU A 134 16.61 18.21 10.05
C GLU A 134 16.74 19.23 8.92
N SER A 135 16.51 18.82 7.67
CA SER A 135 16.45 19.71 6.50
C SER A 135 15.17 20.55 6.43
N GLY A 136 14.16 20.22 7.24
CA GLY A 136 12.86 20.87 7.25
C GLY A 136 11.85 20.30 6.25
N GLN A 137 12.12 19.13 5.67
CA GLN A 137 11.19 18.43 4.79
C GLN A 137 10.19 17.61 5.62
N ILE A 138 8.91 17.74 5.29
CA ILE A 138 7.83 16.99 5.94
C ILE A 138 7.69 15.62 5.27
N TRP A 139 7.59 14.58 6.09
CA TRP A 139 7.27 13.21 5.74
C TRP A 139 5.95 12.83 6.37
N VAL A 140 5.10 12.15 5.60
CA VAL A 140 3.80 11.66 6.08
C VAL A 140 3.62 10.20 5.72
N LEU A 141 2.96 9.47 6.60
CA LEU A 141 2.46 8.14 6.35
C LEU A 141 0.95 8.22 6.17
N VAL A 142 0.47 7.88 4.98
CA VAL A 142 -0.96 7.66 4.75
C VAL A 142 -1.23 6.18 4.64
N GLY A 143 -2.48 5.79 4.84
CA GLY A 143 -2.87 4.43 4.51
C GLY A 143 -4.36 4.29 4.24
N ILE A 144 -4.70 3.13 3.72
CA ILE A 144 -6.02 2.76 3.22
C ILE A 144 -6.37 1.34 3.66
N SER A 145 -7.62 1.11 4.03
CA SER A 145 -8.08 -0.23 4.39
C SER A 145 -8.07 -1.15 3.17
N GLN A 146 -7.92 -2.46 3.39
CA GLN A 146 -8.02 -3.41 2.29
C GLN A 146 -9.38 -3.37 1.59
N ALA A 147 -10.46 -3.15 2.35
CA ALA A 147 -11.80 -3.04 1.79
C ALA A 147 -11.92 -1.83 0.83
N ASP A 148 -11.46 -0.66 1.26
CA ASP A 148 -11.51 0.56 0.42
C ASP A 148 -10.60 0.42 -0.81
N TYR A 149 -9.42 -0.18 -0.65
CA TYR A 149 -8.50 -0.44 -1.76
C TYR A 149 -9.14 -1.33 -2.83
N LEU A 150 -9.77 -2.44 -2.41
CA LEU A 150 -10.43 -3.37 -3.33
C LEU A 150 -11.68 -2.76 -3.96
N ASP A 151 -12.48 -1.99 -3.21
CA ASP A 151 -13.65 -1.29 -3.72
C ASP A 151 -13.26 -0.30 -4.83
N ILE A 152 -12.24 0.54 -4.60
CA ILE A 152 -11.74 1.47 -5.62
C ILE A 152 -11.29 0.71 -6.86
N LYS A 153 -10.50 -0.36 -6.68
CA LYS A 153 -10.00 -1.19 -7.78
C LYS A 153 -11.16 -1.77 -8.61
N GLN A 154 -12.17 -2.35 -7.95
CA GLN A 154 -13.33 -2.93 -8.62
C GLN A 154 -14.16 -1.88 -9.36
N ARG A 155 -14.38 -0.70 -8.76
CA ARG A 155 -15.10 0.40 -9.43
C ARG A 155 -14.40 0.87 -10.69
N VAL A 156 -13.07 1.04 -10.65
CA VAL A 156 -12.30 1.46 -11.84
C VAL A 156 -12.41 0.38 -12.92
N ILE A 157 -12.22 -0.90 -12.59
CA ILE A 157 -12.36 -1.99 -13.57
C ILE A 157 -13.78 -2.01 -14.16
N ALA A 158 -14.81 -1.90 -13.33
CA ALA A 158 -16.20 -1.92 -13.79
C ALA A 158 -16.50 -0.75 -14.74
N GLN A 159 -16.10 0.47 -14.37
CA GLN A 159 -16.27 1.65 -15.20
C GLN A 159 -15.47 1.56 -16.50
N SER A 160 -14.24 1.04 -16.46
CA SER A 160 -13.44 0.81 -17.67
C SER A 160 -14.11 -0.16 -18.65
N ILE A 161 -14.75 -1.22 -18.14
CA ILE A 161 -15.54 -2.14 -18.98
C ILE A 161 -16.74 -1.40 -19.58
N GLU A 162 -17.47 -0.62 -18.77
CA GLU A 162 -18.63 0.14 -19.25
C GLU A 162 -18.23 1.13 -20.36
N ASP A 163 -17.17 1.90 -20.17
CA ASP A 163 -16.66 2.87 -21.13
C ASP A 163 -16.19 2.20 -22.43
N LEU A 164 -15.57 1.02 -22.35
CA LEU A 164 -15.23 0.22 -23.54
C LEU A 164 -16.47 -0.24 -24.31
N GLN A 165 -17.52 -0.67 -23.62
CA GLN A 165 -18.75 -1.14 -24.25
C GLN A 165 -19.50 -0.04 -25.00
N GLN A 166 -19.26 1.22 -24.66
CA GLN A 166 -19.84 2.37 -25.38
C GLN A 166 -19.07 2.72 -26.67
N GLN A 167 -17.89 2.14 -26.89
CA GLN A 167 -17.12 2.35 -28.11
C GLN A 167 -17.64 1.44 -29.26
N PRO A 168 -17.43 1.83 -30.53
CA PRO A 168 -17.70 0.94 -31.64
C PRO A 168 -16.73 -0.25 -31.60
N LEU A 169 -17.23 -1.42 -31.20
CA LEU A 169 -16.47 -2.68 -31.10
C LEU A 169 -16.87 -3.66 -32.20
N THR A 170 -15.88 -4.33 -32.78
CA THR A 170 -16.09 -5.51 -33.62
C THR A 170 -16.58 -6.70 -32.79
N ASP A 171 -17.16 -7.72 -33.44
CA ASP A 171 -17.65 -8.93 -32.75
C ASP A 171 -16.54 -9.67 -31.97
N ALA A 172 -15.31 -9.63 -32.48
CA ALA A 172 -14.14 -10.17 -31.81
C ALA A 172 -13.81 -9.38 -30.53
N GLU A 173 -13.82 -8.04 -30.61
CA GLU A 173 -13.57 -7.17 -29.45
C GLU A 173 -14.69 -7.30 -28.40
N GLN A 174 -15.95 -7.51 -28.80
CA GLN A 174 -17.05 -7.75 -27.85
C GLN A 174 -16.84 -9.03 -27.04
N THR A 175 -16.30 -10.08 -27.66
CA THR A 175 -15.98 -11.34 -26.97
C THR A 175 -14.85 -11.13 -25.96
N GLU A 176 -13.84 -10.34 -26.29
CA GLU A 176 -12.76 -9.99 -25.36
C GLU A 176 -13.25 -9.11 -24.20
N VAL A 177 -14.09 -8.10 -24.45
CA VAL A 177 -14.69 -7.28 -23.39
C VAL A 177 -15.55 -8.13 -22.45
N PHE A 178 -16.25 -9.14 -22.98
CA PHE A 178 -16.97 -10.10 -22.13
C PHE A 178 -16.01 -10.88 -21.22
N SER A 179 -14.83 -11.27 -21.71
CA SER A 179 -13.81 -11.94 -20.88
C SER A 179 -13.28 -11.05 -19.75
N LEU A 180 -13.19 -9.74 -19.95
CA LEU A 180 -12.75 -8.77 -18.92
C LEU A 180 -13.73 -8.69 -17.75
N LYS A 181 -15.02 -9.00 -17.93
CA LYS A 181 -15.99 -9.08 -16.82
C LYS A 181 -15.61 -10.11 -15.78
N SER A 182 -14.79 -11.10 -16.13
CA SER A 182 -14.23 -12.06 -15.17
C SER A 182 -13.25 -11.43 -14.17
N LEU A 183 -12.79 -10.19 -14.38
CA LEU A 183 -11.96 -9.43 -13.43
C LEU A 183 -12.77 -8.87 -12.24
N LEU A 184 -14.10 -8.86 -12.33
CA LEU A 184 -14.99 -8.38 -11.28
C LEU A 184 -15.41 -9.45 -10.27
N ASN A 185 -15.07 -10.72 -10.53
CA ASN A 185 -15.45 -11.89 -9.73
C ASN A 185 -14.26 -12.54 -9.03
#